data_AF-A0A2G2HI17-F1
#
_entry.id   AF-A0A2G2HI17-F1
#
_cell.length_a   1.000
_cell.length_b   1.000
_cell.length_c   1.000
_cell.angle_alpha   90.00
_cell.angle_beta   90.00
_cell.angle_gamma   90.00
#
_symmetry.space_group_name_H-M   'P 1'
#
loop_
_entity.id
_entity.type
_entity.pdbx_description
1 polymer ?
#
loop_
_entity_poly.entity_id
_entity_poly.type
_entity_poly.pdbx_seq_one_letter_code
_entity_poly.pdbx_strand_id
1 'polypeptide(L)'
;MKNDDVKLERSYEKNIKIMGKSLRTSRIMLIASLGIVYTVMLFMENNSWIALAFTGFFTALLAFTFYAKQIGIIYFGEYSLEVSASGDIFITILHGHCPKCEGHLKLHKKRKTFNSFVVFIKCDLNDSHIWNADAFEKKT
;
A
#
# COMPACT_ATOMS: atom_id res chain seq x y z
N MET A 1 10.37 -3.15 30.63
CA MET A 1 11.06 -2.88 29.35
C MET A 1 11.25 -1.38 29.27
N LYS A 2 12.49 -0.88 29.16
CA LYS A 2 12.75 0.56 29.02
C LYS A 2 11.92 1.08 27.83
N ASN A 3 11.17 2.15 28.04
CA ASN A 3 10.52 2.91 26.99
C ASN A 3 11.64 3.50 26.12
N ASP A 4 12.10 2.73 25.13
CA ASP A 4 12.81 3.32 24.01
C ASP A 4 11.73 4.13 23.28
N ASP A 5 11.76 5.46 23.43
CA ASP A 5 10.80 6.38 22.82
C ASP A 5 10.97 6.37 21.30
N VAL A 6 10.39 5.36 20.66
CA VAL A 6 10.35 5.23 19.21
C VAL A 6 9.38 6.26 18.66
N LYS A 7 9.94 7.26 17.97
CA LYS A 7 9.16 8.26 17.24
C LYS A 7 9.28 8.00 15.74
N LEU A 8 8.13 7.69 15.14
CA LEU A 8 7.98 7.64 13.70
C LEU A 8 7.00 8.74 13.31
N GLU A 9 7.49 9.75 12.60
CA GLU A 9 6.71 10.90 12.18
C GLU A 9 6.29 10.75 10.71
N ARG A 10 5.03 11.04 10.43
CA ARG A 10 4.54 11.20 9.06
C ARG A 10 4.77 12.65 8.64
N SER A 11 5.82 12.92 7.87
CA SER A 11 6.10 14.27 7.37
C SER A 11 5.18 14.65 6.21
N TYR A 12 4.64 13.65 5.51
CA TYR A 12 3.70 13.83 4.40
C TYR A 12 2.65 12.75 4.43
N GLU A 13 1.39 13.15 4.27
CA GLU A 13 0.27 12.25 4.06
C GLU A 13 -0.67 12.88 3.04
N LYS A 14 -0.78 12.26 1.87
CA LYS A 14 -1.73 12.67 0.84
C LYS A 14 -2.55 11.50 0.35
N ASN A 15 -3.85 11.58 0.59
CA ASN A 15 -4.81 10.67 -0.01
C ASN A 15 -4.87 10.89 -1.53
N ILE A 16 -4.78 9.82 -2.30
CA ILE A 16 -4.93 9.87 -3.75
C ILE A 16 -6.42 10.04 -4.06
N LYS A 17 -6.80 11.20 -4.58
CA LYS A 17 -8.18 11.52 -4.96
C LYS A 17 -8.31 11.60 -6.48
N ILE A 18 -9.33 10.95 -7.04
CA ILE A 18 -9.76 11.14 -8.43
C ILE A 18 -11.09 11.88 -8.40
N MET A 19 -11.15 13.05 -9.06
CA MET A 19 -12.35 13.91 -9.10
C MET A 19 -12.91 14.22 -7.70
N GLY A 20 -12.03 14.54 -6.74
CA GLY A 20 -12.40 14.87 -5.36
C GLY A 20 -12.80 13.68 -4.48
N LYS A 21 -12.97 12.47 -5.04
CA LYS A 21 -13.27 11.25 -4.28
C LYS A 21 -12.00 10.45 -4.04
N SER A 22 -11.85 9.88 -2.84
CA SER A 22 -10.76 8.95 -2.51
C SER A 22 -10.72 7.79 -3.51
N LEU A 23 -9.52 7.49 -4.01
CA LEU A 23 -9.27 6.39 -4.90
C LEU A 23 -9.22 5.10 -4.09
N ARG A 24 -10.36 4.39 -4.09
CA ARG A 24 -10.46 3.08 -3.44
C ARG A 24 -9.93 1.98 -4.34
N THR A 25 -9.17 1.04 -3.78
CA THR A 25 -8.71 -0.17 -4.45
C THR A 25 -9.89 -0.94 -5.06
N SER A 26 -11.07 -0.93 -4.43
CA SER A 26 -12.28 -1.56 -4.98
C SER A 26 -12.73 -0.97 -6.32
N ARG A 27 -12.61 0.35 -6.49
CA ARG A 27 -12.96 1.02 -7.75
C ARG A 27 -11.94 0.68 -8.84
N ILE A 28 -10.65 0.69 -8.50
CA ILE A 28 -9.60 0.30 -9.45
C ILE A 28 -9.79 -1.15 -9.90
N MET A 29 -10.03 -2.07 -8.96
CA MET A 29 -10.28 -3.48 -9.28
C MET A 29 -11.51 -3.63 -10.18
N LEU A 30 -12.61 -2.91 -9.92
CA LEU A 30 -13.81 -2.96 -10.76
C LEU A 30 -13.54 -2.44 -12.18
N ILE A 31 -12.86 -1.29 -12.31
CA ILE A 31 -12.49 -0.73 -13.61
C ILE A 31 -11.57 -1.69 -14.37
N ALA A 32 -10.57 -2.27 -13.70
CA ALA A 32 -9.65 -3.21 -14.31
C ALA A 32 -10.39 -4.47 -14.80
N SER A 33 -11.27 -5.05 -13.99
CA SER A 33 -12.07 -6.21 -14.40
C SER A 33 -12.95 -5.92 -15.62
N LEU A 34 -13.65 -4.78 -15.64
CA LEU A 34 -14.44 -4.37 -16.80
C LEU A 34 -13.58 -4.12 -18.04
N GLY A 35 -12.42 -3.50 -17.86
CA GLY A 35 -11.44 -3.26 -18.92
C GLY A 35 -10.91 -4.57 -19.53
N ILE A 36 -10.65 -5.60 -18.72
CA ILE A 36 -10.27 -6.93 -19.19
C ILE A 36 -11.39 -7.51 -20.07
N VAL A 37 -12.63 -7.55 -19.58
CA VAL A 37 -13.76 -8.11 -20.34
C VAL A 37 -13.94 -7.40 -21.67
N TYR A 38 -13.93 -6.07 -21.65
CA TYR A 38 -14.09 -5.25 -22.86
C TYR A 38 -12.98 -5.49 -23.89
N THR A 39 -11.73 -5.49 -23.44
CA THR A 39 -10.57 -5.64 -24.33
C THR A 39 -10.44 -7.06 -24.89
N VAL A 40 -10.82 -8.09 -24.12
CA VAL A 40 -10.90 -9.47 -24.61
C VAL A 40 -11.97 -9.61 -25.68
N MET A 41 -13.16 -9.04 -25.47
CA MET A 41 -14.22 -9.05 -26.50
C MET A 41 -13.75 -8.35 -27.78
N LEU A 42 -13.10 -7.19 -27.63
CA LEU A 42 -12.55 -6.45 -28.76
C LEU A 42 -11.45 -7.24 -29.51
N PHE A 43 -10.63 -8.00 -28.80
CA PHE A 43 -9.65 -8.90 -29.41
C PHE A 43 -10.33 -10.05 -30.15
N MET A 44 -11.37 -10.66 -29.58
CA MET A 44 -12.09 -11.76 -30.23
C MET A 44 -12.81 -11.30 -31.51
N GLU A 45 -13.35 -10.09 -31.54
CA GLU A 45 -14.07 -9.55 -32.69
C GLU A 45 -13.10 -9.09 -33.80
N ASN A 46 -12.04 -8.36 -33.44
CA ASN A 46 -11.20 -7.67 -34.42
C ASN A 46 -9.78 -8.25 -34.56
N ASN A 47 -9.43 -9.28 -33.79
CA ASN A 47 -8.08 -9.86 -33.69
C ASN A 47 -6.97 -8.79 -33.52
N SER A 48 -7.28 -7.73 -32.78
CA SER A 48 -6.42 -6.56 -32.65
C SER A 48 -5.36 -6.74 -31.57
N TRP A 49 -4.09 -6.70 -31.95
CA TRP A 49 -2.95 -6.74 -31.01
C TRP A 49 -2.98 -5.62 -29.96
N ILE A 50 -3.55 -4.46 -30.33
CA ILE A 50 -3.74 -3.35 -29.40
C ILE A 50 -4.71 -3.75 -28.29
N ALA A 51 -5.81 -4.42 -28.64
CA ALA A 51 -6.77 -4.92 -27.66
C ALA A 51 -6.10 -5.91 -26.68
N LEU A 52 -5.27 -6.82 -27.19
CA LEU A 52 -4.51 -7.77 -26.37
C LEU A 52 -3.52 -7.05 -25.43
N ALA A 53 -2.83 -6.01 -25.90
CA ALA A 53 -1.94 -5.21 -25.05
C ALA A 53 -2.68 -4.53 -23.90
N PHE A 54 -3.87 -3.98 -24.17
CA PHE A 54 -4.73 -3.40 -23.12
C PHE A 54 -5.27 -4.46 -22.15
N THR A 55 -5.60 -5.66 -22.61
CA THR A 55 -5.95 -6.78 -21.72
C THR A 55 -4.80 -7.08 -20.76
N GLY A 56 -3.57 -7.15 -21.26
CA GLY A 56 -2.36 -7.31 -20.45
C GLY A 56 -2.20 -6.19 -19.41
N PHE A 57 -2.38 -4.93 -19.83
CA PHE A 57 -2.33 -3.77 -18.94
C PHE A 57 -3.36 -3.85 -17.81
N PHE A 58 -4.64 -4.09 -18.12
CA PHE A 58 -5.68 -4.16 -17.09
C PHE A 58 -5.48 -5.36 -16.14
N THR A 59 -4.97 -6.48 -16.66
CA THR A 59 -4.63 -7.66 -15.84
C THR A 59 -3.49 -7.34 -14.87
N ALA A 60 -2.43 -6.69 -15.34
CA ALA A 60 -1.33 -6.23 -14.50
C ALA A 60 -1.80 -5.22 -13.44
N LEU A 61 -2.68 -4.28 -13.82
CA LEU A 61 -3.27 -3.31 -12.90
C LEU A 61 -4.10 -3.99 -11.80
N LEU A 62 -4.91 -5.00 -12.16
CA LEU A 62 -5.71 -5.77 -11.22
C LEU A 62 -4.81 -6.54 -10.23
N ALA A 63 -3.80 -7.24 -10.74
CA ALA A 63 -2.84 -7.99 -9.93
C ALA A 63 -2.06 -7.08 -8.96
N PHE A 64 -1.55 -5.96 -9.47
CA PHE A 64 -0.84 -4.97 -8.66
C PHE A 64 -1.73 -4.38 -7.56
N THR A 65 -2.97 -4.01 -7.89
CA THR A 65 -3.92 -3.45 -6.92
C THR A 65 -4.28 -4.47 -5.85
N PHE A 66 -4.48 -5.73 -6.23
CA PHE A 66 -4.73 -6.81 -5.28
C PHE A 66 -3.53 -7.03 -4.35
N TYR A 67 -2.32 -7.09 -4.91
CA TYR A 67 -1.08 -7.22 -4.16
C TYR A 67 -0.87 -6.06 -3.16
N ALA A 68 -1.05 -4.82 -3.62
CA ALA A 68 -0.97 -3.63 -2.77
C ALA A 68 -2.00 -3.68 -1.62
N LYS A 69 -3.22 -4.16 -1.88
CA LYS A 69 -4.24 -4.36 -0.85
C LYS A 69 -3.86 -5.46 0.15
N GLN A 70 -3.13 -6.49 -0.26
CA GLN A 70 -2.71 -7.57 0.64
C GLN A 70 -1.58 -7.14 1.58
N ILE A 71 -0.61 -6.38 1.05
CA ILE A 71 0.55 -5.94 1.83
C ILE A 71 0.22 -4.70 2.67
N GLY A 72 -0.59 -3.78 2.15
CA GLY A 72 -1.02 -2.58 2.85
C GLY A 72 0.00 -1.43 2.87
N ILE A 73 1.27 -1.69 2.57
CA ILE A 73 2.31 -0.67 2.43
C ILE A 73 3.40 -1.09 1.43
N ILE A 74 3.75 -0.24 0.48
CA ILE A 74 4.82 -0.47 -0.50
C ILE A 74 5.77 0.72 -0.46
N TYR A 75 7.06 0.48 -0.22
CA TYR A 75 8.09 1.52 -0.20
C TYR A 75 8.69 1.75 -1.59
N PHE A 76 8.89 3.01 -1.96
CA PHE A 76 9.57 3.44 -3.17
C PHE A 76 10.44 4.68 -2.88
N GLY A 77 11.71 4.44 -2.58
CA GLY A 77 12.60 5.49 -2.07
C GLY A 77 12.12 5.99 -0.70
N GLU A 78 11.96 7.30 -0.56
CA GLU A 78 11.48 7.96 0.68
C GLU A 78 9.94 7.93 0.81
N TYR A 79 9.24 7.65 -0.29
CA TYR A 79 7.79 7.58 -0.29
C TYR A 79 7.29 6.17 -0.01
N SER A 80 6.11 6.08 0.56
CA SER A 80 5.36 4.83 0.71
C SER A 80 3.95 4.96 0.17
N LEU A 81 3.51 3.94 -0.55
CA LEU A 81 2.13 3.76 -0.97
C LEU A 81 1.43 2.94 0.10
N GLU A 82 0.55 3.57 0.86
CA GLU A 82 -0.22 2.91 1.91
C GLU A 82 -1.64 2.64 1.45
N VAL A 83 -2.14 1.44 1.76
CA VAL A 83 -3.55 1.07 1.59
C VAL A 83 -4.16 0.92 2.97
N SER A 84 -5.24 1.65 3.24
CA SER A 84 -5.99 1.53 4.50
C SER A 84 -6.82 0.25 4.54
N ALA A 85 -7.35 -0.09 5.72
CA ALA A 85 -8.32 -1.18 5.87
C ALA A 85 -9.59 -0.98 5.01
N SER A 86 -10.04 0.26 4.82
CA SER A 86 -11.15 0.63 3.91
C SER A 86 -10.79 0.53 2.43
N GLY A 87 -9.51 0.33 2.10
CA GLY A 87 -8.99 0.26 0.74
C GLY A 87 -8.73 1.62 0.12
N ASP A 88 -8.65 2.69 0.90
CA ASP A 88 -8.22 4.00 0.42
C ASP A 88 -6.69 4.02 0.25
N ILE A 89 -6.19 4.67 -0.79
CA ILE A 89 -4.76 4.72 -1.13
C ILE A 89 -4.17 6.07 -0.75
N PHE A 90 -3.03 6.04 -0.08
CA PHE A 90 -2.29 7.20 0.40
C PHE A 90 -0.86 7.14 -0.09
N ILE A 91 -0.29 8.30 -0.36
CA ILE A 91 1.15 8.48 -0.48
C ILE A 91 1.60 9.13 0.82
N THR A 92 2.51 8.47 1.51
CA THR A 92 3.08 8.94 2.77
C THR A 92 4.59 9.05 2.66
N ILE A 93 5.19 9.91 3.47
CA ILE A 93 6.63 9.91 3.74
C ILE A 93 6.80 9.68 5.24
N LEU A 94 7.57 8.65 5.57
CA LEU A 94 7.79 8.21 6.95
C LEU A 94 9.22 8.51 7.35
N HIS A 95 9.40 9.32 8.39
CA HIS A 95 10.70 9.63 8.97
C HIS A 95 10.76 9.06 10.38
N GLY A 96 11.80 8.29 10.67
CA GLY A 96 12.10 7.84 12.02
C GLY A 96 13.50 7.27 12.07
N HIS A 97 14.20 7.59 13.15
CA HIS A 97 15.53 7.07 13.41
C HIS A 97 15.45 5.95 14.45
N CYS A 98 16.24 4.89 14.25
CA CYS A 98 16.27 3.80 15.19
C CYS A 98 16.90 4.27 16.51
N PRO A 99 16.28 4.04 17.68
CA PRO A 99 16.89 4.45 18.96
C PRO A 99 18.06 3.55 19.38
N LYS A 100 18.30 2.44 18.67
CA LYS A 100 19.29 1.41 19.03
C LYS A 100 20.49 1.34 18.06
N CYS A 101 20.38 1.92 16.87
CA CYS A 101 21.44 1.94 15.87
C CYS A 101 21.22 3.12 14.90
N GLU A 102 22.14 3.34 13.97
CA GLU A 102 22.04 4.44 13.00
C GLU A 102 21.06 4.18 11.84
N GLY A 103 20.19 3.18 11.96
CA GLY A 103 19.23 2.81 10.92
C GLY A 103 17.98 3.68 10.91
N HIS A 104 17.17 3.50 9.88
CA HIS A 104 15.86 4.14 9.74
C HIS A 104 14.74 3.17 10.14
N LEU A 105 13.63 3.75 10.59
CA LEU A 105 12.44 3.01 10.97
C LEU A 105 11.46 2.95 9.79
N LYS A 106 10.95 1.75 9.52
CA LYS A 106 9.92 1.47 8.51
C LYS A 106 8.71 0.82 9.15
N LEU A 107 7.53 1.17 8.64
CA LEU A 107 6.28 0.50 8.96
C LEU A 107 6.15 -0.79 8.15
N HIS A 108 5.84 -1.87 8.84
CA HIS A 108 5.46 -3.13 8.25
C HIS A 108 4.03 -3.44 8.65
N LYS A 109 3.17 -3.62 7.65
CA LYS A 109 1.79 -4.06 7.86
C LYS A 109 1.72 -5.55 7.57
N LYS A 110 1.17 -6.33 8.50
CA LYS A 110 0.86 -7.74 8.30
C LYS A 110 -0.63 -7.92 8.39
N ARG A 111 -1.25 -8.44 7.32
CA ARG A 111 -2.69 -8.68 7.30
C ARG A 111 -3.05 -9.77 8.33
N LYS A 112 -3.95 -9.44 9.25
CA LYS A 112 -4.46 -10.38 10.27
C LYS A 112 -5.80 -10.95 9.87
N THR A 113 -6.67 -10.10 9.32
CA THR A 113 -7.99 -10.49 8.80
C THR A 113 -8.28 -9.76 7.50
N PHE A 114 -9.42 -10.04 6.87
CA PHE A 114 -9.81 -9.35 5.65
C PHE A 114 -9.91 -7.82 5.83
N ASN A 115 -10.21 -7.33 7.03
CA ASN A 115 -10.41 -5.90 7.31
C ASN A 115 -9.42 -5.31 8.32
N SER A 116 -8.37 -6.04 8.72
CA SER A 116 -7.41 -5.52 9.68
C SER A 116 -5.97 -5.91 9.40
N PHE A 117 -5.07 -4.99 9.71
CA PHE A 117 -3.63 -5.16 9.70
C PHE A 117 -3.12 -5.05 11.14
N VAL A 118 -2.09 -5.83 11.46
CA VAL A 118 -1.21 -5.52 12.58
C VAL A 118 -0.07 -4.68 12.03
N VAL A 119 0.23 -3.58 12.71
CA VAL A 119 1.26 -2.65 12.26
C VAL A 119 2.46 -2.75 13.20
N PHE A 120 3.64 -2.95 12.61
CA PHE A 120 4.90 -3.02 13.31
C PHE A 120 5.83 -1.93 12.79
N ILE A 121 6.67 -1.39 13.66
CA ILE A 121 7.80 -0.55 13.29
C ILE A 121 9.03 -1.45 13.34
N LYS A 122 9.80 -1.48 12.26
CA LYS A 122 11.03 -2.29 12.14
C LYS A 122 12.18 -1.41 11.66
N CYS A 123 13.38 -1.64 12.20
CA CYS A 123 14.59 -1.01 11.66
C CYS A 123 14.99 -1.65 10.33
N ASP A 124 15.49 -0.84 9.40
CA ASP A 124 16.00 -1.32 8.11
C ASP A 124 17.40 -1.96 8.18
N LEU A 125 18.23 -1.60 9.17
CA LEU A 125 19.56 -2.17 9.37
C LEU A 125 19.58 -3.43 10.26
N ASN A 126 18.64 -3.56 11.20
CA ASN A 126 18.62 -4.69 12.14
C ASN A 126 17.20 -5.24 12.33
N ASP A 127 17.02 -6.48 11.87
CA ASP A 127 15.75 -7.16 11.90
C ASP A 127 15.23 -7.51 13.31
N SER A 128 16.11 -7.52 14.31
CA SER A 128 15.71 -7.74 15.71
C SER A 128 15.13 -6.50 16.39
N HIS A 129 15.29 -5.32 15.77
CA HIS A 129 14.76 -4.05 16.28
C HIS A 129 13.31 -3.88 15.79
N ILE A 130 12.36 -4.43 16.55
CA ILE A 130 10.93 -4.41 16.25
C ILE A 130 10.16 -3.79 17.41
N TRP A 131 9.20 -2.92 17.08
CA TRP A 131 8.26 -2.32 18.02
C TRP A 131 6.84 -2.49 17.48
N ASN A 132 5.88 -2.70 18.39
CA ASN A 132 4.48 -2.82 18.02
C ASN A 132 3.87 -1.41 17.86
N ALA A 133 3.41 -1.06 16.67
CA ALA A 133 2.86 0.27 16.39
C ALA A 133 1.49 0.47 17.07
N ASP A 134 0.74 -0.62 17.28
CA ASP A 134 -0.59 -0.59 17.91
C ASP A 134 -0.53 -0.14 19.39
N ALA A 135 0.67 -0.14 20.01
CA ALA A 135 0.88 0.38 21.35
C ALA A 135 0.97 1.93 21.40
N PHE A 136 1.18 2.58 20.25
CA PHE A 136 1.39 4.03 20.15
C PHE A 136 0.12 4.81 19.76
N GLU A 137 -0.88 4.18 19.14
CA GLU A 137 -2.17 4.81 18.81
C GLU A 137 -3.07 5.05 20.03
N LYS A 138 -2.79 4.44 21.20
CA LYS A 138 -3.60 4.62 22.42
C LYS A 138 -3.28 5.87 23.24
N LYS A 139 -2.42 6.76 22.76
CA LYS A 139 -1.97 7.96 23.51
C LYS A 139 -2.31 9.31 22.84
N THR A 140 -3.21 9.32 21.87
CA THR A 140 -3.82 10.55 21.33
C THR A 140 -5.28 10.63 21.69
#